data_AF-A0A4S9PVY4-F1
#
_entry.id   AF-A0A4S9PVY4-F1
#
_cell.length_a   1.000
_cell.length_b   1.000
_cell.length_c   1.000
_cell.angle_alpha   90.00
_cell.angle_beta   90.00
_cell.angle_gamma   90.00
#
_symmetry.space_group_name_H-M   'P 1'
#
loop_
_entity.id
_entity.type
_entity.pdbx_description
1 polymer ?
#
loop_
_entity_poly.entity_id
_entity_poly.type
_entity_poly.pdbx_seq_one_letter_code
_entity_poly.pdbx_strand_id
1 'polypeptide(L)'
;MPPKKVVKEEKILLGRPGNNLKSGIVGLANVGKSTLFQAITKCSLGNPANFPYATIDPEESRVIVPDERYEWLCEHYNPKSRVPAHQTIYDIAGLTRGASTGAGLGNAFLSHIRAVDAIFQVVRCFDDAEIIHVEGDVDPVRDLEIISEELRIKDIEFVEKALEALGKQTRRGGQSLEMKKLKEEEATVGKILALLQDGKDIRHQHWSPKEVRCARSSPLTITHPPCNDDPTFIPSSQNNGSSEKGLTCWDWTQQGAGSRTLLLSTKPVVYLTNLSERDYLRQKNKHLPKVVEWIKTHSPGEPILPISISLEERLSRFETDAEVEEECKKIGGKSALPKAITTMRKALNLGSFFTTGTDEVRQWTIRNGTKAPQAAGVIHGDFEKTFIQAIVYNFNLLKELKTEAEVKAQGKIMTKGKDYIVEDGDILLIKAGAAKA
;
A
#
# COMPACT_ATOMS: atom_id res chain seq x y z
N MET A 1 -42.87 -17.92 -2.07
CA MET A 1 -41.43 -18.04 -2.39
C MET A 1 -40.64 -17.68 -1.14
N PRO A 2 -39.72 -18.53 -0.63
CA PRO A 2 -38.79 -18.09 0.39
C PRO A 2 -37.93 -16.94 -0.17
N PRO A 3 -37.62 -15.90 0.62
CA PRO A 3 -36.82 -14.78 0.13
C PRO A 3 -35.46 -15.31 -0.32
N LYS A 4 -35.07 -14.97 -1.56
CA LYS A 4 -33.74 -15.27 -2.09
C LYS A 4 -32.73 -14.73 -1.06
N LYS A 5 -31.89 -15.62 -0.50
CA LYS A 5 -30.73 -15.23 0.30
C LYS A 5 -30.00 -14.15 -0.51
N VAL A 6 -29.94 -12.93 0.03
CA VAL A 6 -29.10 -11.87 -0.52
C VAL A 6 -27.69 -12.40 -0.40
N VAL A 7 -27.14 -12.88 -1.52
CA VAL A 7 -25.74 -13.29 -1.60
C VAL A 7 -24.97 -12.01 -1.34
N LYS A 8 -24.36 -11.89 -0.15
CA LYS A 8 -23.42 -10.81 0.16
C LYS A 8 -22.31 -10.92 -0.88
N GLU A 9 -22.32 -10.05 -1.88
CA GLU A 9 -21.26 -10.02 -2.88
C GLU A 9 -19.94 -9.74 -2.15
N GLU A 10 -18.97 -10.63 -2.32
CA GLU A 10 -17.66 -10.49 -1.73
C GLU A 10 -16.98 -9.27 -2.39
N LYS A 11 -16.82 -8.18 -1.63
CA LYS A 11 -16.22 -6.94 -2.13
C LYS A 11 -14.73 -7.16 -2.33
N ILE A 12 -14.32 -7.50 -3.55
CA ILE A 12 -12.92 -7.62 -3.92
C ILE A 12 -12.34 -6.21 -4.02
N LEU A 13 -11.31 -5.94 -3.23
CA LEU A 13 -10.63 -4.64 -3.22
C LEU A 13 -9.81 -4.43 -4.49
N LEU A 14 -9.48 -3.19 -4.85
CA LEU A 14 -8.43 -2.94 -5.84
C LEU A 14 -7.04 -3.15 -5.18
N GLY A 15 -5.98 -3.31 -5.99
CA GLY A 15 -4.61 -3.49 -5.51
C GLY A 15 -4.16 -4.93 -5.28
N ARG A 16 -2.89 -5.12 -4.88
CA ARG A 16 -2.27 -6.45 -4.75
C ARG A 16 -2.89 -7.26 -3.60
N PRO A 17 -2.98 -8.59 -3.71
CA PRO A 17 -3.29 -9.45 -2.57
C PRO A 17 -2.07 -9.52 -1.63
N GLY A 18 -2.32 -9.69 -0.33
CA GLY A 18 -1.29 -9.86 0.68
C GLY A 18 -1.33 -8.81 1.79
N ASN A 19 -0.47 -9.01 2.79
CA ASN A 19 -0.36 -8.17 3.98
C ASN A 19 0.91 -7.28 3.97
N ASN A 20 1.91 -7.66 3.16
CA ASN A 20 3.19 -6.94 3.03
C ASN A 20 3.08 -5.84 1.95
N LEU A 21 2.16 -4.90 2.17
CA LEU A 21 1.92 -3.81 1.23
C LEU A 21 2.90 -2.65 1.44
N LYS A 22 3.38 -2.10 0.34
CA LYS A 22 4.43 -1.09 0.28
C LYS A 22 3.84 0.27 -0.05
N SER A 23 4.44 1.33 0.45
CA SER A 23 4.03 2.68 0.08
C SER A 23 5.19 3.50 -0.47
N GLY A 24 4.92 4.40 -1.41
CA GLY A 24 5.95 5.25 -2.01
C GLY A 24 5.70 6.73 -1.77
N ILE A 25 6.71 7.48 -1.37
CA ILE A 25 6.66 8.94 -1.30
C ILE A 25 6.87 9.51 -2.71
N VAL A 26 5.94 10.34 -3.17
CA VAL A 26 5.88 10.87 -4.53
C VAL A 26 5.64 12.38 -4.47
N GLY A 27 6.13 13.11 -5.47
CA GLY A 27 5.95 14.56 -5.57
C GLY A 27 7.01 15.15 -6.49
N LEU A 28 6.82 16.41 -6.88
CA LEU A 28 7.80 17.12 -7.70
C LEU A 28 9.15 17.25 -6.98
N ALA A 29 10.20 17.63 -7.71
CA ALA A 29 11.48 17.94 -7.07
C ALA A 29 11.32 19.12 -6.06
N ASN A 30 12.16 19.12 -5.02
CA ASN A 30 12.24 20.20 -4.01
C ASN A 30 10.96 20.47 -3.19
N VAL A 31 10.03 19.51 -3.11
CA VAL A 31 8.82 19.64 -2.25
C VAL A 31 9.02 19.15 -0.80
N GLY A 32 10.19 18.58 -0.49
CA GLY A 32 10.54 18.03 0.83
C GLY A 32 10.47 16.50 0.99
N LYS A 33 10.43 15.73 -0.11
CA LYS A 33 10.30 14.25 -0.07
C LYS A 33 11.39 13.56 0.74
N SER A 34 12.65 13.80 0.40
CA SER A 34 13.78 13.13 1.08
C SER A 34 13.91 13.58 2.54
N THR A 35 13.64 14.86 2.84
CA THR A 35 13.57 15.36 4.22
C THR A 35 12.45 14.66 5.02
N LEU A 36 11.28 14.46 4.42
CA LEU A 36 10.20 13.69 5.05
C LEU A 36 10.59 12.23 5.26
N PHE A 37 11.23 11.60 4.27
CA PHE A 37 11.70 10.22 4.40
C PHE A 37 12.72 10.10 5.55
N GLN A 38 13.68 11.01 5.65
CA GLN A 38 14.64 11.06 6.76
C GLN A 38 13.93 11.24 8.11
N ALA A 39 13.00 12.19 8.21
CA ALA A 39 12.25 12.44 9.45
C ALA A 39 11.41 11.22 9.88
N ILE A 40 10.79 10.52 8.92
CA ILE A 40 10.01 9.31 9.17
C ILE A 40 10.90 8.14 9.61
N THR A 41 12.08 8.00 9.01
CA THR A 41 12.97 6.86 9.25
C THR A 41 13.90 7.07 10.44
N LYS A 42 13.97 8.31 10.98
CA LYS A 42 14.99 8.75 11.94
C LYS A 42 16.43 8.45 11.45
N CYS A 43 16.61 8.35 10.12
CA CYS A 43 17.90 8.10 9.48
C CYS A 43 18.41 9.38 8.83
N SER A 44 19.66 9.75 9.10
CA SER A 44 20.37 10.80 8.38
C SER A 44 20.85 10.28 7.03
N LEU A 45 20.00 10.30 6.01
CA LEU A 45 20.49 10.11 4.63
C LEU A 45 21.41 11.29 4.28
N GLY A 46 22.59 11.00 3.72
CA GLY A 46 23.52 12.02 3.24
C GLY A 46 22.82 12.97 2.27
N ASN A 47 22.93 14.27 2.53
CA ASN A 47 22.17 15.34 1.86
C ASN A 47 22.36 15.32 0.32
N PRO A 48 21.37 14.92 -0.51
CA PRO A 48 21.46 14.99 -1.96
C PRO A 48 20.81 16.28 -2.50
N ALA A 49 20.90 17.38 -1.75
CA ALA A 49 20.12 18.61 -1.96
C ALA A 49 20.25 19.29 -3.35
N ASN A 50 21.21 18.92 -4.21
CA ASN A 50 21.54 19.72 -5.40
C ASN A 50 21.51 18.99 -6.76
N PHE A 51 21.01 17.75 -6.85
CA PHE A 51 21.01 17.00 -8.11
C PHE A 51 19.63 16.45 -8.49
N PRO A 52 18.79 17.22 -9.21
CA PRO A 52 17.47 16.79 -9.65
C PRO A 52 17.47 15.67 -10.72
N TYR A 53 18.65 15.21 -11.15
CA TYR A 53 18.83 14.24 -12.25
C TYR A 53 19.70 13.02 -11.88
N ALA A 54 19.91 12.70 -10.60
CA ALA A 54 20.64 11.49 -10.22
C ALA A 54 19.69 10.28 -10.15
N THR A 55 20.02 9.21 -10.88
CA THR A 55 19.37 7.89 -10.73
C THR A 55 19.81 7.28 -9.41
N ILE A 56 19.01 7.43 -8.36
CA ILE A 56 19.19 6.71 -7.10
C ILE A 56 18.07 5.68 -7.04
N ASP A 57 18.43 4.39 -6.91
CA ASP A 57 17.45 3.33 -6.68
C ASP A 57 16.60 3.66 -5.44
N PRO A 58 15.30 3.32 -5.41
CA PRO A 58 14.43 3.67 -4.30
C PRO A 58 14.93 3.07 -2.98
N GLU A 59 15.16 3.92 -1.98
CA GLU A 59 15.56 3.49 -0.64
C GLU A 59 14.35 2.86 0.07
N GLU A 60 14.48 1.62 0.55
CA GLU A 60 13.46 0.93 1.34
C GLU A 60 13.70 1.15 2.83
N SER A 61 12.68 1.56 3.58
CA SER A 61 12.73 1.57 5.03
C SER A 61 11.47 1.01 5.69
N ARG A 62 11.63 0.45 6.88
CA ARG A 62 10.55 -0.09 7.71
C ARG A 62 10.33 0.82 8.90
N VAL A 63 9.15 1.40 8.95
CA VAL A 63 8.78 2.38 9.97
C VAL A 63 7.87 1.73 10.98
N ILE A 64 8.10 1.98 12.26
CA ILE A 64 7.24 1.50 13.34
C ILE A 64 5.87 2.18 13.24
N VAL A 65 4.81 1.39 13.40
CA VAL A 65 3.45 1.89 13.37
C VAL A 65 3.07 2.38 14.77
N PRO A 66 2.78 3.68 14.95
CA PRO A 66 2.31 4.17 16.24
C PRO A 66 0.89 3.68 16.51
N ASP A 67 0.71 2.95 17.61
CA ASP A 67 -0.57 2.39 18.04
C ASP A 67 -0.67 2.40 19.58
N GLU A 68 -1.50 3.31 20.12
CA GLU A 68 -1.73 3.43 21.57
C GLU A 68 -2.27 2.13 22.20
N ARG A 69 -2.93 1.28 21.40
CA ARG A 69 -3.44 -0.02 21.89
C ARG A 69 -2.30 -0.97 22.17
N TYR A 70 -1.31 -1.00 21.27
CA TYR A 70 -0.11 -1.81 21.43
C TYR A 70 0.69 -1.37 22.65
N GLU A 71 0.93 -0.07 22.80
CA GLU A 71 1.65 0.46 23.96
C GLU A 71 0.95 0.11 25.28
N TRP A 72 -0.38 0.29 25.34
CA TRP A 72 -1.17 -0.09 26.51
C TRP A 72 -1.05 -1.60 26.82
N LEU A 73 -1.06 -2.47 25.80
CA LEU A 73 -0.88 -3.91 26.00
C LEU A 73 0.52 -4.23 26.52
N CYS A 74 1.56 -3.56 26.01
CA CYS A 74 2.92 -3.73 26.51
C CYS A 74 3.06 -3.28 27.97
N GLU A 75 2.43 -2.17 28.35
CA GLU A 75 2.37 -1.72 29.76
C GLU A 75 1.58 -2.71 30.63
N HIS A 76 0.46 -3.21 30.13
CA HIS A 76 -0.44 -4.07 30.88
C HIS A 76 0.17 -5.45 31.18
N TYR A 77 0.81 -6.09 30.19
CA TYR A 77 1.38 -7.44 30.36
C TYR A 77 2.85 -7.43 30.80
N ASN A 78 3.54 -6.29 30.67
CA ASN A 78 4.98 -6.13 30.88
C ASN A 78 5.82 -7.31 30.31
N PRO A 79 5.72 -7.57 28.99
CA PRO A 79 6.34 -8.74 28.38
C PRO A 79 7.85 -8.62 28.28
N LYS A 80 8.54 -9.77 28.16
CA LYS A 80 9.99 -9.81 27.87
C LYS A 80 10.30 -9.29 26.47
N SER A 81 9.44 -9.57 25.50
CA SER A 81 9.55 -9.17 24.08
C SER A 81 8.41 -8.23 23.69
N ARG A 82 8.74 -7.12 23.04
CA ARG A 82 7.80 -6.12 22.52
C ARG A 82 8.04 -5.99 21.01
N VAL A 83 7.10 -6.47 20.20
CA VAL A 83 7.23 -6.46 18.73
C VAL A 83 6.09 -5.65 18.07
N PRO A 84 6.32 -4.38 17.68
CA PRO A 84 5.31 -3.57 17.02
C PRO A 84 5.11 -3.98 15.55
N ALA A 85 4.05 -3.47 14.93
CA ALA A 85 3.89 -3.57 13.48
C ALA A 85 4.82 -2.59 12.76
N HIS A 86 5.21 -2.96 11.54
CA HIS A 86 5.97 -2.10 10.64
C HIS A 86 5.18 -1.76 9.39
N GLN A 87 5.44 -0.59 8.82
CA GLN A 87 5.00 -0.18 7.50
C GLN A 87 6.24 0.02 6.61
N THR A 88 6.27 -0.65 5.45
CA THR A 88 7.32 -0.44 4.46
C THR A 88 7.04 0.82 3.64
N ILE A 89 8.04 1.69 3.55
CA ILE A 89 7.99 2.95 2.81
C ILE A 89 9.21 3.02 1.88
N TYR A 90 9.00 3.52 0.66
CA TYR A 90 10.04 3.80 -0.33
C TYR A 90 10.15 5.30 -0.57
N ASP A 91 11.38 5.84 -0.58
CA ASP A 91 11.63 7.15 -1.16
C ASP A 91 11.69 7.00 -2.68
N ILE A 92 10.77 7.63 -3.40
CA ILE A 92 10.79 7.62 -4.86
C ILE A 92 11.30 8.99 -5.33
N ALA A 93 12.27 8.98 -6.24
CA ALA A 93 12.93 10.17 -6.78
C ALA A 93 11.96 11.27 -7.25
N GLY A 94 12.41 12.51 -7.40
CA GLY A 94 11.53 13.60 -7.87
C GLY A 94 10.98 13.38 -9.28
N LEU A 95 9.67 13.61 -9.45
CA LEU A 95 9.05 13.72 -10.77
C LEU A 95 9.33 15.10 -11.36
N THR A 96 9.60 15.15 -12.67
CA THR A 96 9.70 16.37 -13.48
C THR A 96 8.79 16.22 -14.69
N ARG A 97 8.27 17.32 -15.21
CA ARG A 97 7.34 17.32 -16.34
C ARG A 97 7.92 16.58 -17.54
N GLY A 98 7.13 15.72 -18.18
CA GLY A 98 7.54 14.92 -19.35
C GLY A 98 8.14 13.57 -18.98
N ALA A 99 7.93 13.08 -17.75
CA ALA A 99 8.45 11.79 -17.30
C ALA A 99 7.91 10.62 -18.14
N SER A 100 6.67 10.73 -18.63
CA SER A 100 6.00 9.72 -19.45
C SER A 100 6.56 9.63 -20.88
N THR A 101 6.99 10.76 -21.46
CA THR A 101 7.54 10.84 -22.82
C THR A 101 9.02 10.47 -22.92
N GLY A 102 9.65 10.07 -21.80
CA GLY A 102 11.06 9.68 -21.76
C GLY A 102 12.04 10.86 -21.71
N ALA A 103 11.57 12.09 -21.43
CA ALA A 103 12.46 13.20 -21.13
C ALA A 103 13.03 13.00 -19.70
N GLY A 104 14.34 12.77 -19.60
CA GLY A 104 15.02 12.56 -18.32
C GLY A 104 14.78 11.19 -17.68
N LEU A 105 14.77 11.14 -16.34
CA LEU A 105 14.71 9.92 -15.51
C LEU A 105 13.30 9.35 -15.29
N GLY A 106 12.30 9.89 -15.98
CA GLY A 106 10.88 9.66 -15.71
C GLY A 106 10.38 8.21 -15.84
N ASN A 107 10.90 7.44 -16.80
CA ASN A 107 10.48 6.05 -16.98
C ASN A 107 10.93 5.15 -15.81
N ALA A 108 12.13 5.39 -15.25
CA ALA A 108 12.62 4.67 -14.06
C ALA A 108 11.73 4.99 -12.86
N PHE A 109 11.40 6.27 -12.65
CA PHE A 109 10.49 6.73 -11.60
C PHE A 109 9.12 6.02 -11.65
N LEU A 110 8.48 5.98 -12.84
CA LEU A 110 7.17 5.33 -12.99
C LEU A 110 7.24 3.82 -12.71
N SER A 111 8.37 3.17 -13.03
CA SER A 111 8.60 1.77 -12.68
C SER A 111 8.67 1.54 -11.16
N HIS A 112 9.27 2.47 -10.42
CA HIS A 112 9.32 2.43 -8.96
C HIS A 112 7.95 2.65 -8.33
N ILE A 113 7.12 3.55 -8.87
CA ILE A 113 5.71 3.67 -8.42
C ILE A 113 4.96 2.36 -8.68
N ARG A 114 5.20 1.67 -9.80
CA ARG A 114 4.55 0.37 -10.05
C ARG A 114 4.90 -0.65 -8.96
N ALA A 115 6.10 -0.59 -8.36
CA ALA A 115 6.52 -1.50 -7.31
C ALA A 115 5.82 -1.30 -5.95
N VAL A 116 5.29 -0.10 -5.67
CA VAL A 116 4.54 0.18 -4.42
C VAL A 116 3.03 -0.09 -4.57
N ASP A 117 2.29 -0.07 -3.47
CA ASP A 117 0.85 -0.35 -3.42
C ASP A 117 0.01 0.88 -3.06
N ALA A 118 0.59 1.90 -2.41
CA ALA A 118 -0.01 3.21 -2.15
C ALA A 118 0.99 4.35 -2.41
N ILE A 119 0.46 5.55 -2.63
CA ILE A 119 1.23 6.77 -2.94
C ILE A 119 1.04 7.81 -1.81
N PHE A 120 2.13 8.30 -1.25
CA PHE A 120 2.17 9.48 -0.38
C PHE A 120 2.61 10.68 -1.19
N GLN A 121 1.63 11.42 -1.70
CA GLN A 121 1.90 12.56 -2.57
C GLN A 121 2.19 13.80 -1.75
N VAL A 122 3.45 14.21 -1.70
CA VAL A 122 3.90 15.45 -1.07
C VAL A 122 3.63 16.61 -2.01
N VAL A 123 2.82 17.56 -1.53
CA VAL A 123 2.42 18.75 -2.26
C VAL A 123 3.04 19.96 -1.56
N ARG A 124 3.89 20.70 -2.25
CA ARG A 124 4.49 21.92 -1.71
C ARG A 124 3.41 22.98 -1.55
N CYS A 125 3.21 23.51 -0.35
CA CYS A 125 2.23 24.56 -0.05
C CYS A 125 2.87 25.71 0.73
N PHE A 126 4.17 25.93 0.55
CA PHE A 126 4.93 27.02 1.16
C PHE A 126 5.77 27.72 0.10
N ASP A 127 5.92 29.03 0.24
CA ASP A 127 6.83 29.83 -0.58
C ASP A 127 8.11 30.04 0.22
N ASP A 128 9.24 29.84 -0.43
CA ASP A 128 10.57 30.08 0.13
C ASP A 128 11.44 30.61 -1.00
N ALA A 129 12.08 31.75 -0.78
CA ALA A 129 12.91 32.41 -1.79
C ALA A 129 14.19 31.64 -2.10
N GLU A 130 14.64 30.77 -1.19
CA GLU A 130 15.85 29.96 -1.39
C GLU A 130 15.58 28.67 -2.16
N ILE A 131 14.31 28.24 -2.26
CA ILE A 131 13.93 26.95 -2.87
C ILE A 131 13.27 27.16 -4.23
N ILE A 132 14.03 26.93 -5.29
CA ILE A 132 13.57 27.03 -6.67
C ILE A 132 12.55 25.93 -6.99
N HIS A 133 11.40 26.36 -7.53
CA HIS A 133 10.39 25.44 -8.06
C HIS A 133 10.75 25.04 -9.50
N VAL A 134 10.57 23.76 -9.85
CA VAL A 134 10.89 23.25 -11.20
C VAL A 134 10.11 24.00 -12.29
N GLU A 135 8.88 24.37 -11.98
CA GLU A 135 7.95 25.07 -12.87
C GLU A 135 7.95 26.60 -12.67
N GLY A 136 9.00 27.15 -12.04
CA GLY A 136 9.13 28.59 -11.75
C GLY A 136 8.41 28.99 -10.47
N ASP A 137 7.10 29.20 -10.56
CA ASP A 137 6.28 29.67 -9.44
C ASP A 137 5.75 28.50 -8.60
N VAL A 138 5.41 28.73 -7.32
CA VAL A 138 4.73 27.73 -6.49
C VAL A 138 3.23 27.73 -6.80
N ASP A 139 2.77 26.73 -7.54
CA ASP A 139 1.34 26.47 -7.79
C ASP A 139 1.00 25.00 -7.50
N PRO A 140 0.47 24.71 -6.30
CA PRO A 140 0.23 23.35 -5.87
C PRO A 140 -0.86 22.62 -6.67
N VAL A 141 -1.79 23.37 -7.28
CA VAL A 141 -2.87 22.80 -8.10
C VAL A 141 -2.31 22.28 -9.42
N ARG A 142 -1.49 23.10 -10.08
CA ARG A 142 -0.75 22.69 -11.29
C ARG A 142 0.13 21.47 -11.00
N ASP A 143 0.80 21.42 -9.85
CA ASP A 143 1.67 20.29 -9.49
C ASP A 143 0.89 18.98 -9.29
N LEU A 144 -0.32 19.06 -8.73
CA LEU A 144 -1.25 17.94 -8.62
C LEU A 144 -1.68 17.44 -9.99
N GLU A 145 -2.02 18.36 -10.91
CA GLU A 145 -2.43 18.05 -12.28
C GLU A 145 -1.32 17.34 -13.05
N ILE A 146 -0.08 17.87 -13.01
CA ILE A 146 1.09 17.27 -13.68
C ILE A 146 1.26 15.80 -13.27
N ILE A 147 1.30 15.53 -11.96
CA ILE A 147 1.48 14.16 -11.47
C ILE A 147 0.31 13.27 -11.89
N SER A 148 -0.93 13.76 -11.75
CA SER A 148 -2.13 12.99 -12.09
C SER A 148 -2.20 12.64 -13.58
N GLU A 149 -1.87 13.59 -14.46
CA GLU A 149 -1.81 13.41 -15.91
C GLU A 149 -0.70 12.44 -16.32
N GLU A 150 0.50 12.55 -15.74
CA GLU A 150 1.61 11.66 -16.10
C GLU A 150 1.35 10.20 -15.71
N LEU A 151 0.74 9.96 -14.54
CA LEU A 151 0.33 8.62 -14.13
C LEU A 151 -0.74 8.06 -15.09
N ARG A 152 -1.72 8.87 -15.51
CA ARG A 152 -2.76 8.47 -16.47
C ARG A 152 -2.18 8.17 -17.84
N ILE A 153 -1.33 9.05 -18.39
CA ILE A 153 -0.69 8.85 -19.71
C ILE A 153 0.06 7.52 -19.74
N LYS A 154 0.77 7.19 -18.65
CA LYS A 154 1.50 5.91 -18.58
C LYS A 154 0.59 4.70 -18.45
N ASP A 155 -0.55 4.84 -17.79
CA ASP A 155 -1.57 3.80 -17.77
C ASP A 155 -2.24 3.64 -19.14
N ILE A 156 -2.52 4.72 -19.87
CA ILE A 156 -3.06 4.67 -21.24
C ILE A 156 -2.11 3.89 -22.15
N GLU A 157 -0.82 4.25 -22.20
CA GLU A 157 0.20 3.53 -22.98
C GLU A 157 0.23 2.02 -22.65
N PHE A 158 0.10 1.69 -21.36
CA PHE A 158 0.13 0.30 -20.90
C PHE A 158 -1.13 -0.46 -21.30
N VAL A 159 -2.29 0.16 -21.14
CA VAL A 159 -3.61 -0.43 -21.44
C VAL A 159 -3.81 -0.57 -22.96
N GLU A 160 -3.35 0.38 -23.77
CA GLU A 160 -3.41 0.29 -25.24
C GLU A 160 -2.63 -0.92 -25.77
N LYS A 161 -1.39 -1.12 -25.26
CA LYS A 161 -0.58 -2.30 -25.60
C LYS A 161 -1.26 -3.61 -25.17
N ALA A 162 -1.90 -3.61 -24.00
CA ALA A 162 -2.67 -4.76 -23.53
C ALA A 162 -3.89 -5.05 -24.41
N LEU A 163 -4.63 -4.02 -24.80
CA LEU A 163 -5.81 -4.14 -25.64
C LEU A 163 -5.46 -4.65 -27.04
N GLU A 164 -4.36 -4.17 -27.62
CA GLU A 164 -3.87 -4.66 -28.92
C GLU A 164 -3.50 -6.16 -28.86
N ALA A 165 -2.79 -6.57 -27.80
CA ALA A 165 -2.42 -7.97 -27.59
C ALA A 165 -3.65 -8.87 -27.41
N LEU A 166 -4.62 -8.45 -26.59
CA LEU A 166 -5.89 -9.17 -26.39
C LEU A 166 -6.69 -9.26 -27.69
N GLY A 167 -6.79 -8.16 -28.45
CA GLY A 167 -7.48 -8.13 -29.74
C GLY A 167 -6.88 -9.11 -30.76
N LYS A 168 -5.55 -9.30 -30.77
CA LYS A 168 -4.91 -10.33 -31.61
C LYS A 168 -5.32 -11.75 -31.21
N GLN A 169 -5.49 -12.01 -29.92
CA GLN A 169 -5.90 -13.32 -29.42
C GLN A 169 -7.38 -13.59 -29.69
N THR A 170 -8.25 -12.61 -29.45
CA THR A 170 -9.71 -12.75 -29.59
C THR A 170 -10.17 -12.82 -31.05
N ARG A 171 -9.42 -12.23 -31.98
CA ARG A 171 -9.64 -12.31 -33.45
C ARG A 171 -9.57 -13.73 -34.01
N ARG A 172 -8.85 -14.67 -33.37
CA ARG A 172 -8.77 -16.08 -33.81
C ARG A 172 -10.13 -16.80 -33.77
N GLY A 173 -11.13 -16.22 -33.09
CA GLY A 173 -12.48 -16.76 -33.02
C GLY A 173 -12.57 -18.03 -32.16
N GLY A 174 -13.79 -18.51 -31.93
CA GLY A 174 -14.07 -19.73 -31.15
C GLY A 174 -15.18 -19.55 -30.11
N GLN A 175 -15.82 -20.66 -29.75
CA GLN A 175 -16.88 -20.75 -28.73
C GLN A 175 -16.38 -21.38 -27.41
N SER A 176 -15.06 -21.58 -27.26
CA SER A 176 -14.50 -22.16 -26.04
C SER A 176 -14.70 -21.23 -24.83
N LEU A 177 -14.76 -21.83 -23.64
CA LEU A 177 -14.87 -21.09 -22.38
C LEU A 177 -13.70 -20.09 -22.19
N GLU A 178 -12.51 -20.44 -22.67
CA GLU A 178 -11.32 -19.60 -22.63
C GLU A 178 -11.45 -18.36 -23.53
N MET A 179 -11.94 -18.53 -24.77
CA MET A 179 -12.17 -17.40 -25.67
C MET A 179 -13.26 -16.45 -25.15
N LYS A 180 -14.27 -16.98 -24.45
CA LYS A 180 -15.27 -16.15 -23.78
C LYS A 180 -14.63 -15.29 -22.68
N LYS A 181 -13.75 -15.86 -21.86
CA LYS A 181 -13.01 -15.11 -20.82
C LYS A 181 -12.14 -14.01 -21.42
N LEU A 182 -11.40 -14.31 -22.50
CA LEU A 182 -10.55 -13.32 -23.19
C LEU A 182 -11.36 -12.16 -23.76
N LYS A 183 -12.55 -12.42 -24.32
CA LYS A 183 -13.45 -11.36 -24.80
C LYS A 183 -14.03 -10.51 -23.67
N GLU A 184 -14.36 -11.13 -22.53
CA GLU A 184 -14.79 -10.39 -21.33
C GLU A 184 -13.65 -9.52 -20.78
N GLU A 185 -12.41 -10.01 -20.80
CA GLU A 185 -11.23 -9.25 -20.42
C GLU A 185 -10.95 -8.09 -21.39
N GLU A 186 -11.00 -8.34 -22.70
CA GLU A 186 -10.86 -7.30 -23.74
C GLU A 186 -11.90 -6.18 -23.55
N ALA A 187 -13.16 -6.52 -23.30
CA ALA A 187 -14.21 -5.54 -23.02
C ALA A 187 -13.93 -4.72 -21.75
N THR A 188 -13.39 -5.36 -20.71
CA THR A 188 -13.01 -4.69 -19.46
C THR A 188 -11.83 -3.75 -19.67
N VAL A 189 -10.80 -4.18 -20.40
CA VAL A 189 -9.61 -3.38 -20.74
C VAL A 189 -10.01 -2.20 -21.63
N GLY A 190 -10.91 -2.39 -22.59
CA GLY A 190 -11.46 -1.30 -23.42
C GLY A 190 -12.24 -0.27 -22.61
N LYS A 191 -13.03 -0.71 -21.61
CA LYS A 191 -13.70 0.20 -20.66
C LYS A 191 -12.69 1.00 -19.83
N ILE A 192 -11.62 0.35 -19.34
CA ILE A 192 -10.54 1.03 -18.59
C ILE A 192 -9.88 2.10 -19.46
N LEU A 193 -9.54 1.77 -20.72
CA LEU A 193 -8.92 2.71 -21.65
C LEU A 193 -9.79 3.96 -21.86
N ALA A 194 -11.07 3.76 -22.13
CA ALA A 194 -12.01 4.87 -22.35
C ALA A 194 -12.12 5.80 -21.13
N LEU A 195 -12.12 5.24 -19.91
CA LEU A 195 -12.14 6.02 -18.67
C LEU A 195 -10.86 6.83 -18.49
N LEU A 196 -9.69 6.23 -18.74
CA LEU A 196 -8.41 6.91 -18.64
C LEU A 196 -8.29 8.07 -19.65
N GLN A 197 -8.76 7.85 -20.89
CA GLN A 197 -8.79 8.88 -21.95
C GLN A 197 -9.77 10.03 -21.62
N ASP A 198 -10.83 9.76 -20.86
CA ASP A 198 -11.76 10.76 -20.31
C ASP A 198 -11.20 11.47 -19.06
N GLY A 199 -9.92 11.26 -18.73
CA GLY A 199 -9.25 11.89 -17.58
C GLY A 199 -9.68 11.33 -16.22
N LYS A 200 -10.36 10.18 -16.16
CA LYS A 200 -10.86 9.58 -14.92
C LYS A 200 -9.90 8.54 -14.37
N ASP A 201 -9.57 8.68 -13.10
CA ASP A 201 -8.77 7.69 -12.37
C ASP A 201 -9.59 6.43 -12.06
N ILE A 202 -8.95 5.27 -12.25
CA ILE A 202 -9.59 3.94 -12.15
C ILE A 202 -10.07 3.65 -10.73
N ARG A 203 -9.35 4.11 -9.70
CA ARG A 203 -9.66 3.84 -8.29
C ARG A 203 -11.01 4.40 -7.82
N HIS A 204 -11.53 5.44 -8.46
CA HIS A 204 -12.79 6.10 -8.07
C HIS A 204 -14.01 5.49 -8.76
N GLN A 205 -13.80 4.57 -9.70
CA GLN A 205 -14.87 3.95 -10.46
C GLN A 205 -15.42 2.71 -9.75
N HIS A 206 -16.67 2.38 -10.05
CA HIS A 206 -17.29 1.16 -9.56
C HIS A 206 -16.93 -0.02 -10.47
N TRP A 207 -16.38 -1.07 -9.87
CA TRP A 207 -15.95 -2.29 -10.54
C TRP A 207 -16.63 -3.50 -9.92
N SER A 208 -17.16 -4.38 -10.76
CA SER A 208 -17.64 -5.69 -10.33
C SER A 208 -16.48 -6.57 -9.85
N PRO A 209 -16.73 -7.59 -9.01
CA PRO A 209 -15.69 -8.53 -8.57
C PRO A 209 -14.95 -9.22 -9.72
N LYS A 210 -15.61 -9.41 -10.87
CA LYS A 210 -14.98 -9.95 -12.09
C LYS A 210 -14.02 -8.94 -12.72
N GLU A 211 -14.44 -7.69 -12.91
CA GLU A 211 -13.60 -6.62 -13.46
C GLU A 211 -12.40 -6.33 -12.54
N VAL A 212 -12.59 -6.33 -11.22
CA VAL A 212 -11.49 -6.19 -10.25
C VAL A 212 -10.47 -7.32 -10.39
N ARG A 213 -10.92 -8.55 -10.63
CA ARG A 213 -10.02 -9.67 -10.90
C ARG A 213 -9.25 -9.46 -12.20
N CYS A 214 -9.90 -9.04 -13.29
CA CYS A 214 -9.24 -8.71 -14.55
C CYS A 214 -8.19 -7.60 -14.38
N ALA A 215 -8.54 -6.51 -13.69
CA ALA A 215 -7.62 -5.41 -13.39
C ALA A 215 -6.43 -5.84 -12.50
N ARG A 216 -6.58 -6.89 -11.69
CA ARG A 216 -5.51 -7.50 -10.89
C ARG A 216 -4.73 -8.59 -11.63
N SER A 217 -5.35 -9.26 -12.59
CA SER A 217 -4.83 -10.47 -13.22
C SER A 217 -4.13 -10.22 -14.54
N SER A 218 -4.25 -9.02 -15.14
CA SER A 218 -3.66 -8.72 -16.45
C SER A 218 -2.16 -9.04 -16.43
N PRO A 219 -1.72 -10.11 -17.13
CA PRO A 219 -0.34 -10.51 -17.19
C PRO A 219 0.23 -9.95 -18.49
N LEU A 220 0.87 -8.79 -18.42
CA LEU A 220 1.84 -8.40 -19.43
C LEU A 220 3.23 -8.51 -18.82
N THR A 221 3.70 -9.73 -18.63
CA THR A 221 5.12 -9.99 -18.64
C THR A 221 5.51 -10.05 -20.11
N ILE A 222 6.06 -8.95 -20.64
CA ILE A 222 6.96 -9.09 -21.79
C ILE A 222 8.13 -9.91 -21.25
N THR A 223 8.18 -11.19 -21.61
CA THR A 223 9.37 -12.00 -21.38
C THR A 223 10.51 -11.31 -22.10
N HIS A 224 11.38 -10.62 -21.37
CA HIS A 224 12.73 -10.42 -21.89
C HIS A 224 13.33 -11.82 -22.07
N PRO A 225 13.94 -12.13 -23.23
CA PRO A 225 14.72 -13.35 -23.34
C PRO A 225 15.80 -13.32 -22.25
N PRO A 226 16.14 -14.46 -21.61
CA PRO A 226 17.25 -14.49 -20.69
C PRO A 226 18.50 -14.01 -21.42
N CYS A 227 19.14 -12.95 -20.92
CA CYS A 227 20.52 -12.65 -21.24
C CYS A 227 21.33 -13.89 -20.81
N ASN A 228 21.76 -14.68 -21.79
CA ASN A 228 22.78 -15.69 -21.61
C ASN A 228 24.10 -14.96 -21.39
N ASP A 229 24.46 -14.72 -20.14
CA ASP A 229 25.83 -14.41 -19.73
C ASP A 229 26.20 -15.34 -18.57
N ASP A 230 26.39 -16.63 -18.88
CA ASP A 230 27.32 -17.48 -18.13
C ASP A 230 27.79 -18.68 -18.99
N PRO A 231 29.07 -18.78 -19.39
CA PRO A 231 29.57 -19.77 -20.35
C PRO A 231 30.08 -21.06 -19.67
N THR A 232 29.42 -21.56 -18.64
CA THR A 232 29.81 -22.84 -18.01
C THR A 232 28.63 -23.64 -17.49
N PHE A 233 27.91 -24.33 -18.39
CA PHE A 233 27.12 -25.51 -17.98
C PHE A 233 27.03 -26.53 -19.12
N ILE A 234 27.62 -27.71 -18.89
CA ILE A 234 27.67 -28.84 -19.83
C ILE A 234 26.46 -29.73 -19.53
N PRO A 235 25.59 -30.08 -20.51
CA PRO A 235 24.47 -30.98 -20.25
C PRO A 235 24.89 -32.44 -20.43
N SER A 236 24.72 -33.25 -19.39
CA SER A 236 24.70 -34.71 -19.50
C SER A 236 23.27 -35.22 -19.75
N SER A 237 23.22 -36.34 -20.43
CA SER A 237 22.13 -36.88 -21.25
C SER A 237 21.10 -37.78 -20.54
N GLN A 238 19.99 -37.98 -21.28
CA GLN A 238 19.10 -39.15 -21.37
C GLN A 238 17.69 -39.12 -20.72
N ASN A 239 16.70 -39.09 -21.64
CA ASN A 239 15.49 -39.92 -21.76
C ASN A 239 14.52 -40.10 -20.56
N ASN A 240 13.25 -39.74 -20.75
CA ASN A 240 12.25 -40.67 -21.30
C ASN A 240 10.91 -39.97 -21.60
N GLY A 241 10.28 -40.38 -22.70
CA GLY A 241 8.97 -39.89 -23.12
C GLY A 241 7.82 -40.49 -22.30
N SER A 242 6.80 -39.67 -22.06
CA SER A 242 5.42 -40.14 -21.92
C SER A 242 4.47 -39.03 -22.38
N SER A 243 3.56 -39.44 -23.26
CA SER A 243 2.49 -38.65 -23.83
C SER A 243 1.33 -38.52 -22.84
N GLU A 244 1.18 -37.37 -22.20
CA GLU A 244 -0.02 -37.05 -21.42
C GLU A 244 -0.62 -35.70 -21.80
N LYS A 245 -1.78 -35.80 -22.44
CA LYS A 245 -3.05 -35.10 -22.19
C LYS A 245 -2.98 -33.65 -21.75
N GLY A 246 -3.67 -32.81 -22.53
CA GLY A 246 -3.79 -31.37 -22.34
C GLY A 246 -4.10 -30.95 -20.90
N LEU A 247 -3.22 -30.10 -20.38
CA LEU A 247 -3.44 -29.30 -19.19
C LEU A 247 -4.01 -27.95 -19.60
N THR A 248 -5.32 -27.82 -19.41
CA THR A 248 -6.01 -26.54 -19.25
C THR A 248 -5.84 -26.05 -17.81
N CYS A 249 -5.86 -24.73 -17.63
CA CYS A 249 -5.85 -24.00 -16.35
C CYS A 249 -4.46 -23.81 -15.74
N TRP A 250 -3.88 -22.65 -15.98
CA TRP A 250 -2.72 -22.13 -15.25
C TRP A 250 -3.11 -21.84 -13.78
N ASP A 251 -3.10 -22.87 -12.93
CA ASP A 251 -3.06 -22.73 -11.48
C ASP A 251 -1.63 -22.35 -11.05
N TRP A 252 -1.32 -21.04 -11.11
CA TRP A 252 -0.13 -20.49 -10.44
C TRP A 252 -0.48 -20.13 -9.00
N THR A 253 -0.66 -21.15 -8.17
CA THR A 253 -0.46 -21.04 -6.72
C THR A 253 0.77 -21.86 -6.38
N GLN A 254 1.80 -21.16 -5.90
CA GLN A 254 3.12 -21.67 -5.48
C GLN A 254 4.17 -21.84 -6.60
N GLN A 255 4.76 -20.72 -7.01
CA GLN A 255 6.22 -20.48 -7.03
C GLN A 255 6.48 -19.13 -7.73
N GLY A 256 7.19 -18.23 -7.04
CA GLY A 256 7.68 -16.96 -7.61
C GLY A 256 6.71 -15.78 -7.51
N ALA A 257 7.10 -14.77 -6.75
CA ALA A 257 6.49 -13.45 -6.70
C ALA A 257 6.75 -12.65 -8.01
N GLY A 258 6.23 -13.15 -9.13
CA GLY A 258 6.23 -12.44 -10.41
C GLY A 258 5.17 -11.34 -10.41
N SER A 259 5.63 -10.09 -10.49
CA SER A 259 4.84 -8.87 -10.30
C SER A 259 3.64 -8.79 -11.25
N ARG A 260 2.42 -9.02 -10.74
CA ARG A 260 1.18 -8.61 -11.40
C ARG A 260 1.20 -7.09 -11.54
N THR A 261 1.35 -6.57 -12.75
CA THR A 261 1.56 -5.14 -13.02
C THR A 261 0.25 -4.38 -12.85
N LEU A 262 0.11 -3.71 -11.70
CA LEU A 262 -1.02 -2.83 -11.43
C LEU A 262 -0.86 -1.50 -12.18
N LEU A 263 -1.99 -0.99 -12.66
CA LEU A 263 -2.15 0.37 -13.17
C LEU A 263 -1.84 1.38 -12.05
N LEU A 264 -1.14 2.45 -12.37
CA LEU A 264 -0.70 3.48 -11.43
C LEU A 264 -1.89 4.19 -10.78
N SER A 265 -2.90 4.52 -11.57
CA SER A 265 -4.15 5.18 -11.18
C SER A 265 -5.08 4.30 -10.31
N THR A 266 -4.74 3.02 -10.06
CA THR A 266 -5.50 2.15 -9.13
C THR A 266 -5.02 2.24 -7.68
N LYS A 267 -3.80 2.74 -7.45
CA LYS A 267 -3.17 2.78 -6.12
C LYS A 267 -3.80 3.90 -5.30
N PRO A 268 -4.26 3.68 -4.06
CA PRO A 268 -4.76 4.77 -3.22
C PRO A 268 -3.68 5.85 -3.00
N VAL A 269 -4.09 7.11 -2.92
CA VAL A 269 -3.20 8.26 -2.66
C VAL A 269 -3.58 8.94 -1.35
N VAL A 270 -2.58 9.28 -0.54
CA VAL A 270 -2.74 10.20 0.59
C VAL A 270 -1.94 11.46 0.27
N TYR A 271 -2.61 12.61 0.33
CA TYR A 271 -2.01 13.90 0.03
C TYR A 271 -1.41 14.51 1.28
N LEU A 272 -0.10 14.74 1.27
CA LEU A 272 0.64 15.40 2.34
C LEU A 272 0.91 16.84 1.91
N THR A 273 0.12 17.79 2.38
CA THR A 273 0.30 19.21 2.03
C THR A 273 1.37 19.80 2.93
N ASN A 274 2.58 19.95 2.41
CA ASN A 274 3.73 20.46 3.13
C ASN A 274 3.64 21.99 3.29
N LEU A 275 3.46 22.43 4.53
CA LEU A 275 3.34 23.83 4.94
C LEU A 275 4.63 24.31 5.61
N SER A 276 4.83 25.62 5.65
CA SER A 276 5.81 26.21 6.56
C SER A 276 5.45 25.90 8.02
N GLU A 277 6.44 25.84 8.92
CA GLU A 277 6.20 25.58 10.35
C GLU A 277 5.20 26.60 10.92
N ARG A 278 5.35 27.88 10.54
CA ARG A 278 4.43 28.96 10.91
C ARG A 278 2.99 28.69 10.47
N ASP A 279 2.78 28.28 9.22
CA ASP A 279 1.44 28.00 8.66
C ASP A 279 0.78 26.79 9.30
N TYR A 280 1.57 25.75 9.54
CA TYR A 280 1.12 24.55 10.24
C TYR A 280 0.67 24.87 11.66
N LEU A 281 1.47 25.60 12.44
CA LEU A 281 1.11 25.95 13.82
C LEU A 281 -0.14 26.84 13.90
N ARG A 282 -0.30 27.81 12.98
CA ARG A 282 -1.50 28.67 12.93
C ARG A 282 -2.73 28.03 12.28
N GLN A 283 -2.58 26.84 11.70
CA GLN A 283 -3.63 26.11 10.97
C GLN A 283 -4.27 26.95 9.83
N LYS A 284 -3.47 27.79 9.16
CA LYS A 284 -3.91 28.65 8.05
C LYS A 284 -2.82 28.75 7.00
N ASN A 285 -3.18 28.53 5.74
CA ASN A 285 -2.28 28.61 4.59
C ASN A 285 -3.04 29.12 3.37
N LYS A 286 -2.36 29.87 2.49
CA LYS A 286 -2.97 30.50 1.30
C LYS A 286 -3.32 29.51 0.19
N HIS A 287 -2.58 28.40 0.09
CA HIS A 287 -2.71 27.41 -0.97
C HIS A 287 -3.66 26.26 -0.59
N LEU A 288 -3.73 25.92 0.70
CA LEU A 288 -4.51 24.79 1.22
C LEU A 288 -5.97 24.76 0.75
N PRO A 289 -6.75 25.87 0.74
CA PRO A 289 -8.13 25.83 0.26
C PRO A 289 -8.25 25.40 -1.20
N LYS A 290 -7.33 25.84 -2.07
CA LYS A 290 -7.32 25.47 -3.49
C LYS A 290 -7.00 23.99 -3.69
N VAL A 291 -6.01 23.48 -2.94
CA VAL A 291 -5.64 22.06 -2.94
C VAL A 291 -6.81 21.19 -2.47
N VAL A 292 -7.47 21.58 -1.37
CA VAL A 292 -8.63 20.85 -0.85
C VAL A 292 -9.77 20.82 -1.88
N GLU A 293 -10.02 21.91 -2.58
CA GLU A 293 -11.05 21.95 -3.62
C GLU A 293 -10.70 21.05 -4.80
N TRP A 294 -9.46 21.13 -5.30
CA TRP A 294 -9.00 20.28 -6.40
C TRP A 294 -9.09 18.79 -6.06
N ILE A 295 -8.73 18.39 -4.84
CA ILE A 295 -8.80 16.98 -4.40
C ILE A 295 -10.26 16.53 -4.28
N LYS A 296 -11.17 17.38 -3.80
CA LYS A 296 -12.60 17.05 -3.74
C LYS A 296 -13.19 16.81 -5.13
N THR A 297 -12.75 17.54 -6.15
CA THR A 297 -13.28 17.40 -7.51
C THR A 297 -12.66 16.22 -8.26
N HIS A 298 -11.34 15.99 -8.12
CA HIS A 298 -10.62 14.99 -8.92
C HIS A 298 -10.39 13.65 -8.20
N SER A 299 -10.27 13.67 -6.87
CA SER A 299 -9.97 12.50 -6.06
C SER A 299 -10.84 12.43 -4.80
N PRO A 300 -12.17 12.36 -4.96
CA PRO A 300 -13.10 12.42 -3.85
C PRO A 300 -12.88 11.28 -2.85
N GLY A 301 -12.76 11.64 -1.57
CA GLY A 301 -12.60 10.69 -0.46
C GLY A 301 -11.16 10.33 -0.11
N GLU A 302 -10.17 10.76 -0.89
CA GLU A 302 -8.76 10.55 -0.55
C GLU A 302 -8.34 11.43 0.64
N PRO A 303 -7.53 10.93 1.59
CA PRO A 303 -7.13 11.70 2.75
C PRO A 303 -6.20 12.87 2.40
N ILE A 304 -6.45 14.02 3.01
CA ILE A 304 -5.60 15.22 2.95
C ILE A 304 -5.04 15.47 4.33
N LEU A 305 -3.72 15.52 4.46
CA LEU A 305 -3.03 15.73 5.73
C LEU A 305 -2.06 16.93 5.61
N PRO A 306 -2.39 18.05 6.26
CA PRO A 306 -1.43 19.11 6.51
C PRO A 306 -0.27 18.61 7.37
N ILE A 307 0.95 18.91 6.93
CA ILE A 307 2.20 18.57 7.61
C ILE A 307 3.17 19.73 7.43
N SER A 308 4.09 19.93 8.38
CA SER A 308 5.27 20.76 8.13
C SER A 308 6.51 19.89 8.20
N ILE A 309 7.11 19.60 7.05
CA ILE A 309 8.29 18.73 6.97
C ILE A 309 9.48 19.36 7.71
N SER A 310 9.59 20.69 7.69
CA SER A 310 10.61 21.43 8.44
C SER A 310 10.44 21.25 9.97
N LEU A 311 9.21 21.25 10.47
CA LEU A 311 8.94 20.95 11.87
C LEU A 311 9.30 19.49 12.20
N GLU A 312 8.89 18.54 11.36
CA GLU A 312 9.20 17.12 11.60
C GLU A 312 10.70 16.83 11.57
N GLU A 313 11.44 17.47 10.67
CA GLU A 313 12.91 17.38 10.63
C GLU A 313 13.51 17.91 11.95
N ARG A 314 13.03 19.05 12.44
CA ARG A 314 13.46 19.61 13.73
C ARG A 314 13.15 18.66 14.89
N LEU A 315 11.96 18.06 14.91
CA LEU A 315 11.54 17.09 15.92
C LEU A 315 12.34 15.79 15.85
N SER A 316 12.76 15.36 14.65
CA SER A 316 13.56 14.13 14.48
C SER A 316 14.98 14.21 15.05
N ARG A 317 15.45 15.42 15.41
CA ARG A 317 16.77 15.64 16.03
C ARG A 317 16.79 15.34 17.53
N PHE A 318 15.62 15.25 18.16
CA PHE A 318 15.53 14.82 19.55
C PHE A 318 15.68 13.30 19.64
N GLU A 319 16.38 12.83 20.68
CA GLU A 319 16.66 11.41 20.84
C GLU A 319 15.48 10.68 21.48
N THR A 320 14.73 11.36 22.35
CA THR A 320 13.64 10.76 23.11
C THR A 320 12.28 11.33 22.73
N ASP A 321 11.26 10.47 22.72
CA ASP A 321 9.89 10.89 22.41
C ASP A 321 9.33 11.86 23.49
N ALA A 322 9.86 11.81 24.72
CA ALA A 322 9.51 12.74 25.80
C ALA A 322 9.95 14.19 25.49
N GLU A 323 11.15 14.37 24.94
CA GLU A 323 11.65 15.68 24.50
C GLU A 323 10.83 16.23 23.33
N VAL A 324 10.48 15.36 22.38
CA VAL A 324 9.59 15.71 21.26
C VAL A 324 8.24 16.22 21.77
N GLU A 325 7.66 15.54 22.75
CA GLU A 325 6.40 15.96 23.37
C GLU A 325 6.52 17.30 24.12
N GLU A 326 7.61 17.52 24.84
CA GLU A 326 7.85 18.78 25.56
C GLU A 326 8.00 19.94 24.57
N GLU A 327 8.75 19.75 23.50
CA GLU A 327 8.92 20.76 22.45
C GLU A 327 7.60 21.04 21.73
N CYS A 328 6.83 20.00 21.42
CA CYS A 328 5.47 20.14 20.87
C CYS A 328 4.57 20.98 21.80
N LYS A 329 4.64 20.77 23.12
CA LYS A 329 3.91 21.58 24.11
C LYS A 329 4.36 23.04 24.11
N LYS A 330 5.67 23.30 24.00
CA LYS A 330 6.24 24.66 23.97
C LYS A 330 5.79 25.46 22.74
N ILE A 331 5.86 24.85 21.56
CA ILE A 331 5.48 25.52 20.30
C ILE A 331 3.97 25.55 20.06
N GLY A 332 3.19 24.85 20.88
CA GLY A 332 1.73 24.75 20.72
C GLY A 332 1.31 23.89 19.53
N GLY A 333 2.14 22.92 19.13
CA GLY A 333 1.95 22.05 17.97
C GLY A 333 2.01 20.57 18.32
N LYS A 334 1.78 19.70 17.34
CA LYS A 334 2.00 18.25 17.45
C LYS A 334 2.63 17.74 16.16
N SER A 335 3.45 16.69 16.26
CA SER A 335 3.93 15.96 15.09
C SER A 335 2.74 15.37 14.31
N ALA A 336 2.77 15.54 13.00
CA ALA A 336 1.83 14.94 12.06
C ALA A 336 2.25 13.52 11.63
N LEU A 337 3.51 13.10 11.86
CA LEU A 337 4.03 11.81 11.40
C LEU A 337 3.22 10.61 11.91
N PRO A 338 2.82 10.52 13.20
CA PRO A 338 2.02 9.40 13.65
C PRO A 338 0.67 9.30 12.94
N LYS A 339 0.03 10.45 12.72
CA LYS A 339 -1.22 10.54 11.97
C LYS A 339 -1.02 10.24 10.49
N ALA A 340 0.11 10.64 9.92
CA ALA A 340 0.48 10.31 8.55
C ALA A 340 0.53 8.79 8.41
N ILE A 341 1.42 8.12 9.16
CA ILE A 341 1.65 6.65 9.14
C ILE A 341 0.35 5.86 9.35
N THR A 342 -0.49 6.25 10.30
CA THR A 342 -1.78 5.57 10.53
C THR A 342 -2.76 5.78 9.37
N THR A 343 -2.76 6.97 8.74
CA THR A 343 -3.55 7.24 7.52
C THR A 343 -3.04 6.43 6.33
N MET A 344 -1.72 6.26 6.21
CA MET A 344 -1.07 5.39 5.20
C MET A 344 -1.63 3.97 5.25
N ARG A 345 -1.65 3.38 6.44
CA ARG A 345 -2.13 2.02 6.67
C ARG A 345 -3.60 1.86 6.36
N LYS A 346 -4.41 2.83 6.76
CA LYS A 346 -5.85 2.85 6.46
C LYS A 346 -6.11 2.91 4.95
N ALA A 347 -5.35 3.71 4.21
CA ALA A 347 -5.44 3.77 2.74
C ALA A 347 -5.12 2.43 2.07
N LEU A 348 -4.15 1.69 2.61
CA LEU A 348 -3.84 0.30 2.18
C LEU A 348 -4.86 -0.75 2.65
N ASN A 349 -5.87 -0.33 3.41
CA ASN A 349 -6.84 -1.20 4.07
C ASN A 349 -6.17 -2.26 4.98
N LEU A 350 -5.10 -1.86 5.67
CA LEU A 350 -4.42 -2.66 6.67
C LEU A 350 -5.00 -2.38 8.06
N GLY A 351 -5.15 -3.44 8.83
CA GLY A 351 -5.47 -3.43 10.25
C GLY A 351 -4.43 -4.23 11.03
N SER A 352 -4.65 -4.32 12.33
CA SER A 352 -3.76 -5.02 13.24
C SER A 352 -4.54 -5.93 14.19
N PHE A 353 -3.97 -7.09 14.49
CA PHE A 353 -4.39 -7.92 15.61
C PHE A 353 -3.19 -8.15 16.54
N PHE A 354 -3.45 -8.57 17.76
CA PHE A 354 -2.45 -8.74 18.80
C PHE A 354 -2.37 -10.17 19.28
N THR A 355 -1.16 -10.60 19.62
CA THR A 355 -0.92 -11.75 20.50
C THR A 355 -0.28 -11.22 21.78
N THR A 356 -0.83 -11.59 22.93
CA THR A 356 -0.44 -11.06 24.24
C THR A 356 -0.02 -12.17 25.18
N GLY A 357 0.90 -11.86 26.08
CA GLY A 357 1.41 -12.78 27.09
C GLY A 357 2.57 -12.16 27.87
N THR A 358 3.00 -12.83 28.93
CA THR A 358 4.15 -12.39 29.75
C THR A 358 5.49 -12.54 29.03
N ASP A 359 5.55 -13.41 28.02
CA ASP A 359 6.76 -13.59 27.21
C ASP A 359 6.83 -12.58 26.07
N GLU A 360 5.75 -12.40 25.30
CA GLU A 360 5.71 -11.49 24.16
C GLU A 360 4.35 -10.80 24.03
N VAL A 361 4.37 -9.50 23.74
CA VAL A 361 3.26 -8.79 23.11
C VAL A 361 3.68 -8.40 21.71
N ARG A 362 2.89 -8.82 20.71
CA ARG A 362 3.20 -8.59 19.31
C ARG A 362 1.98 -8.08 18.53
N GLN A 363 2.23 -7.07 17.70
CA GLN A 363 1.26 -6.50 16.78
C GLN A 363 1.49 -7.06 15.37
N TRP A 364 0.50 -7.76 14.85
CA TRP A 364 0.52 -8.38 13.54
C TRP A 364 -0.23 -7.52 12.53
N THR A 365 0.30 -7.37 11.31
CA THR A 365 -0.37 -6.64 10.23
C THR A 365 -1.15 -7.60 9.35
N ILE A 366 -2.43 -7.27 9.10
CA ILE A 366 -3.31 -7.99 8.18
C ILE A 366 -4.10 -7.01 7.33
N ARG A 367 -4.56 -7.44 6.16
CA ARG A 367 -5.55 -6.68 5.41
C ARG A 367 -6.93 -6.84 6.04
N ASN A 368 -7.72 -5.77 6.14
CA ASN A 368 -9.08 -5.87 6.65
C ASN A 368 -9.92 -6.82 5.76
N GLY A 369 -10.69 -7.70 6.39
CA GLY A 369 -11.40 -8.79 5.70
C GLY A 369 -10.67 -10.14 5.71
N THR A 370 -9.46 -10.20 6.26
CA THR A 370 -8.70 -11.45 6.42
C THR A 370 -9.42 -12.40 7.39
N LYS A 371 -9.55 -13.67 7.01
CA LYS A 371 -10.17 -14.71 7.86
C LYS A 371 -9.19 -15.21 8.92
N ALA A 372 -9.71 -15.77 10.02
CA ALA A 372 -8.91 -16.27 11.13
C ALA A 372 -7.79 -17.28 10.74
N PRO A 373 -8.01 -18.27 9.84
CA PRO A 373 -6.94 -19.15 9.40
C PRO A 373 -5.81 -18.42 8.66
N GLN A 374 -6.16 -17.45 7.81
CA GLN A 374 -5.19 -16.65 7.07
C GLN A 374 -4.39 -15.74 8.01
N ALA A 375 -5.05 -15.15 9.02
CA ALA A 375 -4.38 -14.38 10.06
C ALA A 375 -3.41 -15.26 10.87
N ALA A 376 -3.80 -16.51 11.16
CA ALA A 376 -2.91 -17.48 11.80
C ALA A 376 -1.68 -17.81 10.92
N GLY A 377 -1.85 -17.88 9.60
CA GLY A 377 -0.77 -18.03 8.62
C GLY A 377 0.29 -16.93 8.65
N VAL A 378 -0.10 -15.70 9.05
CA VAL A 378 0.83 -14.58 9.23
C VAL A 378 1.79 -14.83 10.40
N ILE A 379 1.34 -15.54 11.43
CA ILE A 379 2.18 -15.96 12.56
C ILE A 379 3.12 -17.07 12.10
N HIS A 380 2.54 -18.12 11.54
CA HIS A 380 3.28 -19.25 10.98
C HIS A 380 2.42 -20.01 9.96
N GLY A 381 3.01 -20.40 8.83
CA GLY A 381 2.28 -21.07 7.73
C GLY A 381 1.60 -22.39 8.15
N ASP A 382 2.13 -23.08 9.17
CA ASP A 382 1.50 -24.32 9.66
C ASP A 382 0.22 -24.06 10.45
N PHE A 383 0.09 -22.92 11.13
CA PHE A 383 -1.14 -22.59 11.86
C PHE A 383 -2.32 -22.35 10.92
N GLU A 384 -2.09 -21.89 9.70
CA GLU A 384 -3.15 -21.81 8.68
C GLU A 384 -3.60 -23.20 8.22
N LYS A 385 -2.65 -24.10 7.96
CA LYS A 385 -2.93 -25.48 7.48
C LYS A 385 -3.65 -26.31 8.53
N THR A 386 -3.21 -26.24 9.79
CA THR A 386 -3.76 -27.05 10.89
C THR A 386 -4.73 -26.27 11.77
N PHE A 387 -5.26 -25.13 11.28
CA PHE A 387 -6.19 -24.29 12.03
C PHE A 387 -7.41 -25.07 12.55
N ILE A 388 -7.65 -25.01 13.86
CA ILE A 388 -8.84 -25.57 14.51
C ILE A 388 -9.82 -24.44 14.83
N GLN A 389 -9.38 -23.50 15.67
CA GLN A 389 -10.18 -22.37 16.13
C GLN A 389 -9.29 -21.24 16.64
N ALA A 390 -9.85 -20.04 16.74
CA ALA A 390 -9.22 -18.90 17.42
C ALA A 390 -10.06 -18.51 18.64
N ILE A 391 -9.39 -18.28 19.77
CA ILE A 391 -10.00 -17.60 20.91
C ILE A 391 -9.77 -16.10 20.68
N VAL A 392 -10.85 -15.33 20.69
CA VAL A 392 -10.88 -13.93 20.26
C VAL A 392 -11.60 -13.07 21.28
N TYR A 393 -11.01 -11.92 21.58
CA TYR A 393 -11.68 -10.81 22.26
C TYR A 393 -11.05 -9.50 21.79
N ASN A 394 -11.80 -8.41 21.85
CA ASN A 394 -11.36 -7.12 21.32
C ASN A 394 -10.59 -6.30 22.37
N PHE A 395 -9.57 -5.56 21.95
CA PHE A 395 -8.80 -4.64 22.81
C PHE A 395 -9.69 -3.72 23.64
N ASN A 396 -10.77 -3.17 23.07
CA ASN A 396 -11.63 -2.22 23.78
C ASN A 396 -12.27 -2.87 25.03
N LEU A 397 -12.63 -4.15 24.95
CA LEU A 397 -13.18 -4.90 26.07
C LEU A 397 -12.13 -5.17 27.15
N LEU A 398 -10.90 -5.52 26.74
CA LEU A 398 -9.81 -5.70 27.69
C LEU A 398 -9.45 -4.38 28.39
N LYS A 399 -9.46 -3.26 27.67
CA LYS A 399 -9.19 -1.93 28.25
C LYS A 399 -10.26 -1.52 29.26
N GLU A 400 -11.53 -1.82 28.98
CA GLU A 400 -12.65 -1.55 29.90
C GLU A 400 -12.59 -2.41 31.17
N LEU A 401 -12.33 -3.72 31.01
CA LEU A 401 -12.39 -4.71 32.09
C LEU A 401 -11.05 -4.94 32.78
N LYS A 402 -9.96 -4.36 32.28
CA LYS A 402 -8.58 -4.42 32.78
C LYS A 402 -7.95 -5.81 32.91
N THR A 403 -8.68 -6.91 32.98
CA THR A 403 -8.11 -8.26 33.13
C THR A 403 -8.79 -9.27 32.23
N GLU A 404 -8.03 -10.22 31.70
CA GLU A 404 -8.60 -11.31 30.89
C GLU A 404 -9.58 -12.18 31.68
N ALA A 405 -9.36 -12.33 32.99
CA ALA A 405 -10.24 -13.08 33.88
C ALA A 405 -11.64 -12.46 33.94
N GLU A 406 -11.74 -11.13 33.99
CA GLU A 406 -13.02 -10.41 33.96
C GLU A 406 -13.70 -10.50 32.59
N VAL A 407 -12.94 -10.37 31.50
CA VAL A 407 -13.47 -10.56 30.13
C VAL A 407 -14.06 -11.98 29.99
N LYS A 408 -13.38 -12.98 30.56
CA LYS A 408 -13.84 -14.37 30.61
C LYS A 408 -15.08 -14.54 31.48
N ALA A 409 -15.10 -13.93 32.67
CA ALA A 409 -16.22 -14.00 33.61
C ALA A 409 -17.50 -13.40 33.02
N GLN A 410 -17.38 -12.36 32.18
CA GLN A 410 -18.50 -11.77 31.44
C GLN A 410 -18.91 -12.57 30.19
N GLY A 411 -18.25 -13.69 29.88
CA GLY A 411 -18.56 -14.50 28.70
C GLY A 411 -18.25 -13.81 27.37
N LYS A 412 -17.41 -12.77 27.38
CA LYS A 412 -17.08 -11.97 26.19
C LYS A 412 -15.89 -12.52 25.39
N ILE A 413 -15.22 -13.56 25.90
CA ILE A 413 -14.25 -14.33 25.14
C ILE A 413 -14.98 -15.24 24.17
N MET A 414 -14.72 -15.07 22.88
CA MET A 414 -15.38 -15.82 21.82
C MET A 414 -14.48 -16.91 21.27
N THR A 415 -15.05 -18.09 21.02
CA THR A 415 -14.39 -19.12 20.21
C THR A 415 -14.89 -19.02 18.77
N LYS A 416 -13.96 -18.82 17.84
CA LYS A 416 -14.24 -18.53 16.43
C LYS A 416 -13.63 -19.60 15.51
N GLY A 417 -14.42 -20.02 14.52
CA GLY A 417 -14.01 -20.99 13.50
C GLY A 417 -13.40 -20.32 12.26
N LYS A 418 -13.31 -21.09 11.18
CA LYS A 418 -12.62 -20.71 9.93
C LYS A 418 -13.20 -19.51 9.19
N ASP A 419 -14.50 -19.26 9.35
CA ASP A 419 -15.20 -18.16 8.64
C ASP A 419 -15.19 -16.83 9.40
N TYR A 420 -14.58 -16.77 10.58
CA TYR A 420 -14.43 -15.51 11.30
C TYR A 420 -13.51 -14.56 10.54
N ILE A 421 -13.97 -13.34 10.34
CA ILE A 421 -13.18 -12.24 9.80
C ILE A 421 -12.55 -11.54 11.00
N VAL A 422 -11.21 -11.47 11.02
CA VAL A 422 -10.49 -10.79 12.10
C VAL A 422 -10.74 -9.30 12.02
N GLU A 423 -11.07 -8.70 13.15
CA GLU A 423 -11.32 -7.27 13.28
C GLU A 423 -10.05 -6.54 13.75
N ASP A 424 -9.92 -5.27 13.37
CA ASP A 424 -8.81 -4.44 13.84
C ASP A 424 -8.90 -4.24 15.36
N GLY A 425 -7.79 -4.53 16.05
CA GLY A 425 -7.69 -4.52 17.50
C GLY A 425 -8.07 -5.83 18.19
N ASP A 426 -8.37 -6.90 17.45
CA ASP A 426 -8.59 -8.21 18.04
C ASP A 426 -7.33 -8.74 18.73
N ILE A 427 -7.51 -9.36 19.89
CA ILE A 427 -6.50 -10.14 20.58
C ILE A 427 -6.81 -11.61 20.32
N LEU A 428 -5.86 -12.31 19.70
CA LEU A 428 -6.05 -13.67 19.20
C LEU A 428 -5.15 -14.66 19.93
N LEU A 429 -5.74 -15.77 20.36
CA LEU A 429 -5.02 -16.98 20.73
C LEU A 429 -5.42 -18.10 19.77
N ILE A 430 -4.48 -18.46 18.89
CA ILE A 430 -4.70 -19.49 17.87
C ILE A 430 -4.61 -20.89 18.49
N LYS A 431 -5.57 -21.75 18.16
CA LYS A 431 -5.52 -23.19 18.43
C LYS A 431 -5.39 -23.91 17.10
N ALA A 432 -4.25 -24.57 16.91
CA ALA A 432 -3.92 -25.34 15.72
C ALA A 432 -3.54 -26.77 16.11
N GLY A 433 -3.78 -27.72 15.21
CA GLY A 433 -3.37 -29.12 15.40
C GLY A 433 -1.85 -29.28 15.29
N ALA A 434 -1.33 -30.39 15.81
CA ALA A 434 0.06 -30.76 15.61
C ALA A 434 0.37 -30.84 14.10
N ALA A 435 1.47 -30.22 13.68
CA ALA A 435 1.97 -30.39 12.33
C ALA A 435 2.24 -31.89 12.12
N LYS A 436 1.67 -32.47 11.04
CA LYS A 436 2.08 -33.82 10.63
C LYS A 436 3.53 -33.70 10.14
N ALA A 437 4.43 -34.40 10.83
CA ALA A 437 5.85 -34.48 10.50
C ALA A 437 6.09 -35.05 9.10
#